data_AF-A0A5C5VP37-F1
#
_entry.id   AF-A0A5C5VP37-F1
#
_cell.length_a   1.000
_cell.length_b   1.000
_cell.length_c   1.000
_cell.angle_alpha   90.00
_cell.angle_beta   90.00
_cell.angle_gamma   90.00
#
_symmetry.space_group_name_H-M   'P 1'
#
loop_
_entity.id
_entity.type
_entity.pdbx_description
1 polymer ?
#
loop_
_entity_poly.entity_id
_entity_poly.type
_entity_poly.pdbx_seq_one_letter_code
_entity_poly.pdbx_strand_id
1 'polypeptide(L)'
;MEETIQSYSALRGIKIENRLGHGTDGSVFQTNVLSAVKVFQRERQFRNELGCYQRLAETGCFRISIFAIPELQYYHESLRVIEMSVVRPPYLPDFGKCYLDVQPPDFPADVIQHEIERQMEDFGEDYSIVQMAIAKLQEFGI
;
A
#
# COMPACT_ATOMS: atom_id res chain seq x y z
N MET A 1 -10.71 1.99 16.55
CA MET A 1 -9.53 2.55 15.85
C MET A 1 -8.60 3.25 16.83
N GLU A 2 -9.09 4.18 17.66
CA GLU A 2 -8.26 4.82 18.71
C GLU A 2 -7.73 3.81 19.75
N GLU A 3 -8.59 2.91 20.24
CA GLU A 3 -8.15 1.80 21.10
C GLU A 3 -7.13 0.88 20.40
N THR A 4 -7.31 0.63 19.10
CA THR A 4 -6.40 -0.19 18.29
C THR A 4 -5.01 0.42 18.23
N ILE A 5 -4.93 1.73 17.96
CA ILE A 5 -3.65 2.41 17.84
C ILE A 5 -2.97 2.58 19.20
N GLN A 6 -3.73 2.82 20.27
CA GLN A 6 -3.20 2.85 21.64
C GLN A 6 -2.64 1.47 22.04
N SER A 7 -3.38 0.40 21.75
CA SER A 7 -2.93 -0.97 22.01
C SER A 7 -1.66 -1.30 21.23
N TYR A 8 -1.60 -0.92 19.94
CA TYR A 8 -0.43 -1.12 19.10
C TYR A 8 0.78 -0.30 19.60
N SER A 9 0.56 0.97 19.94
CA SER A 9 1.57 1.88 20.50
C SER A 9 2.19 1.32 21.79
N ALA A 10 1.35 0.82 22.72
CA ALA A 10 1.81 0.18 23.94
C ALA A 10 2.60 -1.11 23.66
N LEU A 11 2.11 -1.95 22.75
CA LEU A 11 2.76 -3.21 22.37
C LEU A 11 4.16 -2.98 21.77
N ARG A 12 4.30 -1.97 20.91
CA ARG A 12 5.56 -1.66 20.20
C ARG A 12 6.48 -0.73 20.98
N GLY A 13 6.00 -0.10 22.04
CA GLY A 13 6.75 0.93 22.76
C GLY A 13 7.00 2.19 21.92
N ILE A 14 6.17 2.45 20.92
CA ILE A 14 6.26 3.63 20.03
C ILE A 14 5.15 4.63 20.36
N LYS A 15 5.33 5.89 20.02
CA LYS A 15 4.29 6.92 20.13
C LYS A 15 3.74 7.27 18.76
N ILE A 16 2.43 7.52 18.73
CA ILE A 16 1.74 8.04 17.56
C ILE A 16 1.75 9.56 17.66
N GLU A 17 2.18 10.23 16.59
CA GLU A 17 2.34 11.69 16.55
C GLU A 17 1.17 12.35 15.83
N ASN A 18 1.02 12.05 14.53
CA ASN A 18 0.06 12.70 13.66
C ASN A 18 -0.72 11.68 12.82
N ARG A 19 -1.93 12.03 12.40
CA ARG A 19 -2.64 11.28 11.35
C ARG A 19 -2.21 11.81 9.98
N LEU A 20 -1.61 10.96 9.16
CA LEU A 20 -1.16 11.30 7.81
C LEU A 20 -2.28 11.19 6.78
N GLY A 21 -3.23 10.27 7.00
CA GLY A 21 -4.34 10.04 6.07
C GLY A 21 -5.49 9.26 6.71
N HIS A 22 -6.67 9.42 6.14
CA HIS A 22 -7.87 8.69 6.51
C HIS A 22 -8.73 8.46 5.26
N GLY A 23 -9.32 7.27 5.14
CA GLY A 23 -10.20 6.93 4.04
C GLY A 23 -11.06 5.71 4.33
N THR A 24 -11.70 5.18 3.30
CA THR A 24 -12.62 4.04 3.40
C THR A 24 -11.94 2.74 3.81
N ASP A 25 -10.62 2.65 3.64
CA ASP A 25 -9.85 1.42 3.83
C ASP A 25 -9.09 1.44 5.18
N GLY A 26 -8.98 2.59 5.83
CA GLY A 26 -8.26 2.73 7.09
C GLY A 26 -7.77 4.14 7.39
N SER A 27 -6.89 4.24 8.39
CA SER A 27 -6.16 5.46 8.73
C SER A 27 -4.68 5.18 8.80
N VAL A 28 -3.88 6.13 8.34
CA VAL A 28 -2.41 6.11 8.42
C VAL A 28 -1.96 7.13 9.44
N PHE A 29 -1.07 6.71 10.34
CA PHE A 29 -0.53 7.52 11.42
C PHE A 29 0.99 7.54 11.38
N GLN A 30 1.60 8.69 11.65
CA GLN A 30 3.03 8.84 11.83
C GLN A 30 3.43 8.44 13.25
N THR A 31 4.62 7.86 13.39
CA THR A 31 5.22 7.50 14.67
C THR A 31 6.45 8.35 14.98
N ASN A 32 6.88 8.33 16.24
CA ASN A 32 8.10 8.99 16.70
C ASN A 32 9.41 8.33 16.24
N VAL A 33 9.34 7.20 15.52
CA VAL A 33 10.52 6.45 15.04
C VAL A 33 10.64 6.47 13.51
N LEU A 34 10.11 7.53 12.87
CA LEU A 34 10.11 7.72 11.41
C LEU A 34 9.45 6.56 10.64
N SER A 35 8.43 5.95 11.24
CA SER A 35 7.57 4.96 10.61
C SER A 35 6.14 5.49 10.44
N ALA A 36 5.38 4.82 9.58
CA ALA A 36 3.95 5.02 9.42
C ALA A 36 3.21 3.73 9.78
N VAL A 37 2.09 3.88 10.50
CA VAL A 37 1.23 2.79 10.94
C VAL A 37 -0.12 2.94 10.26
N LYS A 38 -0.48 1.98 9.41
CA LYS A 38 -1.79 1.89 8.78
C LYS A 38 -2.67 0.93 9.56
N VAL A 39 -3.83 1.42 10.02
CA VAL A 39 -4.86 0.65 10.72
C VAL A 39 -6.01 0.40 9.76
N PHE A 40 -6.33 -0.87 9.54
CA PHE A 40 -7.31 -1.28 8.55
C PHE A 40 -8.68 -1.53 9.15
N GLN A 41 -9.73 -1.18 8.39
CA GLN A 41 -11.10 -1.48 8.81
C GLN A 41 -11.55 -2.88 8.38
N ARG A 42 -11.16 -3.32 7.18
CA ARG A 42 -11.56 -4.64 6.65
C ARG A 42 -10.36 -5.56 6.53
N GLU A 43 -10.62 -6.82 6.85
CA GLU A 43 -9.61 -7.87 6.86
C GLU A 43 -9.02 -8.16 5.49
N ARG A 44 -9.85 -8.17 4.44
CA ARG A 44 -9.39 -8.39 3.06
C ARG A 44 -8.31 -7.40 2.65
N GLN A 45 -8.51 -6.12 2.94
CA GLN A 45 -7.57 -5.06 2.57
C GLN A 45 -6.26 -5.19 3.35
N PHE A 46 -6.36 -5.47 4.66
CA PHE A 46 -5.20 -5.78 5.50
C PHE A 46 -4.39 -6.95 4.95
N ARG A 47 -5.05 -8.07 4.62
CA ARG A 47 -4.38 -9.28 4.11
C ARG A 47 -3.74 -9.04 2.74
N ASN A 48 -4.43 -8.36 1.82
CA ASN A 48 -3.88 -8.05 0.50
C ASN A 48 -2.65 -7.15 0.61
N GLU A 49 -2.74 -6.07 1.37
CA GLU A 49 -1.63 -5.12 1.52
C GLU A 49 -0.44 -5.73 2.25
N LEU A 50 -0.68 -6.50 3.32
CA LEU A 50 0.37 -7.24 4.02
C LEU A 50 1.07 -8.22 3.07
N GLY A 51 0.32 -8.99 2.28
CA GLY A 51 0.91 -9.96 1.35
C GLY A 51 1.75 -9.31 0.26
N CYS A 52 1.33 -8.15 -0.27
CA CYS A 52 2.13 -7.37 -1.23
C CYS A 52 3.46 -6.93 -0.58
N TYR A 53 3.39 -6.34 0.61
CA TYR A 53 4.58 -5.90 1.34
C TYR A 53 5.52 -7.05 1.71
N GLN A 54 4.99 -8.20 2.10
CA GLN A 54 5.79 -9.40 2.38
C GLN A 54 6.55 -9.87 1.13
N ARG A 55 5.90 -9.91 -0.03
CA ARG A 55 6.51 -10.33 -1.29
C ARG A 55 7.59 -9.37 -1.78
N LEU A 56 7.32 -8.07 -1.65
CA LEU A 56 8.31 -7.03 -1.95
C LEU A 56 9.51 -7.12 -0.99
N ALA A 57 9.29 -7.39 0.29
CA ALA A 57 10.36 -7.59 1.27
C ALA A 57 11.20 -8.85 0.98
N GLU A 58 10.56 -9.97 0.61
CA GLU A 58 11.25 -11.22 0.23
C GLU A 58 12.18 -11.06 -0.98
N THR A 59 11.81 -10.17 -1.91
CA THR A 59 12.63 -9.85 -3.10
C THR A 59 13.64 -8.72 -2.85
N GLY A 60 13.59 -8.07 -1.68
CA GLY A 60 14.37 -6.85 -1.39
C GLY A 60 13.98 -5.66 -2.28
N CYS A 61 12.77 -5.65 -2.85
CA CYS A 61 12.30 -4.59 -3.72
C CYS A 61 11.71 -3.42 -2.91
N PHE A 62 12.48 -2.34 -2.79
CA PHE A 62 12.07 -1.08 -2.16
C PHE A 62 11.89 0.07 -3.18
N ARG A 63 12.00 -0.24 -4.48
CA ARG A 63 11.86 0.74 -5.57
C ARG A 63 11.47 0.05 -6.88
N ILE A 64 10.52 0.65 -7.59
CA ILE A 64 10.15 0.29 -8.97
C ILE A 64 10.24 1.54 -9.83
N SER A 65 11.13 1.53 -10.82
CA SER A 65 11.46 2.72 -11.63
C SER A 65 11.84 3.90 -10.72
N ILE A 66 11.13 5.02 -10.81
CA ILE A 66 11.32 6.21 -9.96
C ILE A 66 10.58 6.10 -8.62
N PHE A 67 9.63 5.18 -8.47
CA PHE A 67 8.76 5.11 -7.30
C PHE A 67 9.42 4.37 -6.14
N ALA A 68 9.55 5.06 -5.01
CA ALA A 68 9.91 4.43 -3.75
C ALA A 68 8.75 3.60 -3.18
N ILE A 69 9.06 2.47 -2.56
CA ILE A 69 8.09 1.60 -1.89
C ILE A 69 8.42 1.60 -0.39
N PRO A 70 7.44 1.84 0.50
CA PRO A 70 7.63 1.64 1.93
C PRO A 70 8.12 0.23 2.27
N GLU A 71 9.06 0.12 3.18
CA GLU A 71 9.54 -1.16 3.67
C GLU A 71 8.67 -1.64 4.82
N LEU A 72 8.27 -2.92 4.80
CA LEU A 72 7.55 -3.54 5.91
C LEU A 72 8.45 -3.64 7.13
N GLN A 73 8.07 -3.00 8.23
CA GLN A 73 8.83 -3.03 9.48
C GLN A 73 8.21 -3.98 10.50
N TYR A 74 6.88 -3.97 10.62
CA TYR A 74 6.13 -4.84 11.51
C TYR A 74 4.67 -4.93 11.08
N TYR A 75 3.94 -5.92 11.60
CA TYR A 75 2.49 -5.98 11.47
C TYR A 75 1.88 -6.71 12.67
N HIS A 76 0.60 -6.47 12.92
CA HIS A 76 -0.16 -7.21 13.92
C HIS A 76 -1.49 -7.66 13.33
N GLU A 77 -1.68 -8.98 13.23
CA GLU A 77 -2.85 -9.55 12.56
C GLU A 77 -4.17 -9.24 13.27
N SER A 78 -4.26 -9.50 14.57
CA SER A 78 -5.52 -9.30 15.31
C SER A 78 -5.94 -7.83 15.39
N LEU A 79 -4.98 -6.91 15.44
CA LEU A 79 -5.24 -5.47 15.40
C LEU A 79 -5.42 -4.95 13.96
N ARG A 80 -5.09 -5.76 12.94
CA ARG A 80 -5.08 -5.41 11.52
C ARG A 80 -4.28 -4.13 11.28
N VAL A 81 -3.01 -4.18 11.68
CA VAL A 81 -2.08 -3.05 11.61
C VAL A 81 -0.85 -3.43 10.81
N ILE A 82 -0.40 -2.53 9.93
CA ILE A 82 0.88 -2.63 9.23
C ILE A 82 1.70 -1.39 9.61
N GLU A 83 2.95 -1.60 10.01
CA GLU A 83 3.97 -0.58 10.22
C GLU A 83 5.00 -0.64 9.10
N MET A 84 5.26 0.51 8.48
CA MET A 84 6.12 0.63 7.31
C MET A 84 7.02 1.87 7.39
N SER A 85 8.12 1.88 6.64
CA SER A 85 8.98 3.06 6.55
C SER A 85 8.28 4.24 5.86
N VAL A 86 8.69 5.46 6.19
CA VAL A 86 8.22 6.66 5.48
C VAL A 86 9.12 6.94 4.28
N VAL A 87 8.54 7.06 3.08
CA VAL A 87 9.25 7.37 1.83
C VAL A 87 8.84 8.74 1.30
N ARG A 88 9.68 9.32 0.42
CA ARG A 88 9.41 10.61 -0.23
C ARG A 88 8.85 10.40 -1.65
N PRO A 89 7.98 11.31 -2.15
CA PRO A 89 7.49 11.22 -3.52
C PRO A 89 8.64 11.23 -4.54
N PRO A 90 8.47 10.58 -5.70
CA PRO A 90 7.31 9.76 -6.08
C PRO A 90 7.33 8.37 -5.39
N TYR A 91 6.18 7.86 -4.98
CA TYR A 91 6.07 6.62 -4.20
C TYR A 91 4.85 5.77 -4.57
N LEU A 92 4.87 4.49 -4.19
CA LEU A 92 3.73 3.56 -4.24
C LEU A 92 3.42 3.05 -2.82
N PRO A 93 2.44 3.65 -2.11
CA PRO A 93 2.26 3.40 -0.68
C PRO A 93 1.06 2.51 -0.35
N ASP A 94 0.20 2.20 -1.32
CA ASP A 94 -1.08 1.52 -1.09
C ASP A 94 -1.25 0.33 -2.02
N PHE A 95 -1.44 -0.85 -1.43
CA PHE A 95 -1.69 -2.10 -2.13
C PHE A 95 -3.00 -2.77 -1.67
N GLY A 96 -3.85 -2.07 -0.92
CA GLY A 96 -5.07 -2.65 -0.32
C GLY A 96 -6.11 -3.14 -1.34
N LYS A 97 -5.98 -2.73 -2.60
CA LYS A 97 -6.84 -3.12 -3.72
C LYS A 97 -6.14 -4.03 -4.75
N CYS A 98 -4.88 -4.41 -4.52
CA CYS A 98 -4.15 -5.33 -5.38
C CYS A 98 -4.68 -6.76 -5.24
N TYR A 99 -4.30 -7.60 -6.22
CA TYR A 99 -4.65 -9.01 -6.29
C TYR A 99 -3.37 -9.83 -6.24
N LEU A 100 -3.28 -10.78 -5.30
CA LEU A 100 -2.09 -11.62 -5.16
C LEU A 100 -2.28 -12.93 -5.92
N ASP A 101 -1.35 -13.23 -6.83
CA ASP A 101 -1.27 -14.46 -7.63
C ASP A 101 -2.54 -14.81 -8.44
N VAL A 102 -3.46 -13.86 -8.57
CA VAL A 102 -4.71 -14.02 -9.31
C VAL A 102 -4.88 -12.85 -10.25
N GLN A 103 -5.44 -13.14 -11.42
CA GLN A 103 -5.85 -12.07 -12.32
C GLN A 103 -6.98 -11.26 -11.67
N PRO A 104 -7.00 -9.93 -11.89
CA PRO A 104 -8.16 -9.13 -11.52
C PRO A 104 -9.42 -9.65 -12.24
N PRO A 105 -10.62 -9.33 -11.74
CA PRO A 105 -11.86 -9.73 -12.38
C PRO A 105 -11.90 -9.31 -13.85
N ASP A 106 -12.47 -10.15 -14.72
CA ASP A 106 -12.73 -9.75 -16.10
C ASP A 106 -13.74 -8.60 -16.12
N PHE A 107 -13.33 -7.48 -16.69
CA PHE A 107 -14.20 -6.34 -16.93
C PHE A 107 -14.61 -6.29 -18.41
N PRO A 108 -15.82 -5.79 -18.71
CA PRO A 108 -16.23 -5.51 -20.08
C PRO A 108 -15.21 -4.62 -20.82
N ALA A 109 -15.03 -4.85 -22.12
CA ALA A 109 -14.00 -4.15 -22.92
C ALA A 109 -14.17 -2.63 -22.92
N ASP A 110 -15.41 -2.14 -22.89
CA ASP A 110 -15.75 -0.72 -22.78
C ASP A 110 -15.34 -0.13 -21.42
N VAL A 111 -15.47 -0.89 -20.33
CA VAL A 111 -15.00 -0.48 -19.00
C VAL A 111 -13.48 -0.39 -18.95
N ILE A 112 -12.78 -1.36 -19.55
CA ILE A 112 -11.31 -1.36 -19.65
C ILE A 112 -10.84 -0.16 -20.47
N GLN A 113 -11.46 0.08 -21.62
CA GLN A 113 -11.09 1.18 -22.51
C GLN A 113 -11.27 2.54 -21.83
N HIS A 114 -12.41 2.75 -21.16
CA HIS A 114 -12.68 3.98 -20.41
C HIS A 114 -11.67 4.19 -19.26
N GLU A 115 -11.27 3.12 -18.57
CA GLU A 115 -10.26 3.19 -17.51
C GLU A 115 -8.89 3.57 -18.07
N ILE A 116 -8.48 3.00 -19.21
CA ILE A 116 -7.22 3.35 -19.89
C ILE A 116 -7.23 4.82 -20.29
N GLU A 117 -8.31 5.30 -20.91
CA GLU A 117 -8.47 6.70 -21.33
C GLU A 117 -8.36 7.65 -20.13
N ARG A 118 -9.04 7.34 -19.02
CA ARG A 118 -8.94 8.12 -17.79
C ARG A 118 -7.51 8.16 -17.26
N GLN A 119 -6.82 7.03 -17.19
CA GLN A 119 -5.44 7.01 -16.70
C GLN A 119 -4.48 7.78 -17.62
N MET A 120 -4.69 7.72 -18.94
CA MET A 120 -3.92 8.51 -19.90
C MET A 120 -4.14 10.01 -19.71
N GLU A 121 -5.36 10.44 -19.40
CA GLU A 121 -5.68 11.83 -19.06
C GLU A 121 -5.05 12.25 -17.72
N ASP A 122 -5.17 11.41 -16.68
CA ASP A 122 -4.67 11.68 -15.33
C ASP A 122 -3.13 11.79 -15.28
N PHE A 123 -2.42 10.93 -16.03
CA PHE A 123 -0.96 10.82 -15.96
C PHE A 123 -0.22 11.43 -17.17
N GLY A 124 -0.90 11.70 -18.28
CA GLY A 124 -0.30 12.32 -19.47
C GLY A 124 0.97 11.61 -19.93
N GLU A 125 2.08 12.35 -20.03
CA GLU A 125 3.38 11.83 -20.47
C GLU A 125 3.97 10.77 -19.51
N ASP A 126 3.60 10.82 -18.22
CA ASP A 126 4.07 9.89 -17.19
C ASP A 126 3.34 8.53 -17.23
N TYR A 127 2.28 8.39 -18.05
CA TYR A 127 1.50 7.15 -18.14
C TYR A 127 2.38 5.93 -18.48
N SER A 128 3.39 6.12 -19.32
CA SER A 128 4.35 5.06 -19.68
C SER A 128 5.14 4.54 -18.47
N ILE A 129 5.55 5.42 -17.55
CA ILE A 129 6.26 5.06 -16.33
C ILE A 129 5.35 4.33 -15.34
N VAL A 130 4.07 4.73 -15.27
CA VAL A 130 3.05 4.04 -14.47
C VAL A 130 2.82 2.63 -15.00
N GLN A 131 2.68 2.45 -16.32
CA GLN A 131 2.52 1.13 -16.94
C GLN A 131 3.72 0.21 -16.67
N MET A 132 4.94 0.73 -16.75
CA MET A 132 6.14 -0.05 -16.38
C MET A 132 6.11 -0.47 -14.90
N ALA A 133 5.63 0.40 -14.01
CA ALA A 133 5.51 0.06 -12.60
C ALA A 133 4.47 -1.04 -12.34
N ILE A 134 3.31 -0.97 -13.01
CA ILE A 134 2.26 -2.00 -12.95
C ILE A 134 2.80 -3.34 -13.48
N ALA A 135 3.43 -3.35 -14.64
CA ALA A 135 4.02 -4.57 -15.22
C ALA A 135 5.05 -5.19 -14.26
N LYS A 136 5.87 -4.37 -13.61
CA LYS A 136 6.84 -4.86 -12.64
C LYS A 136 6.20 -5.45 -11.39
N LEU A 137 5.11 -4.87 -10.90
CA LEU A 137 4.31 -5.45 -9.80
C LEU A 137 3.71 -6.80 -10.18
N GLN A 138 3.24 -6.95 -11.43
CA GLN A 138 2.71 -8.23 -11.93
C GLN A 138 3.78 -9.33 -11.99
N GLU A 139 5.05 -9.00 -12.26
CA GLU A 139 6.15 -9.97 -12.16
C GLU A 139 6.34 -10.47 -10.71
N PHE A 140 6.02 -9.63 -9.72
CA PHE A 140 5.93 -10.04 -8.32
C PHE A 140 4.59 -10.69 -7.98
N GLY A 141 3.71 -10.99 -8.94
CA GLY A 141 2.38 -11.57 -8.66
C GLY A 141 1.46 -10.66 -7.85
N ILE A 142 1.63 -9.33 -7.98
CA ILE A 142 0.82 -8.27 -7.34
C ILE A 142 -0.06 -7.58 -8.39
#